data_AF-A0A7J3IJH8-F1
#
_entry.id   AF-A0A7J3IJH8-F1
#
_cell.length_a   1.000
_cell.length_b   1.000
_cell.length_c   1.000
_cell.angle_alpha   90.00
_cell.angle_beta   90.00
_cell.angle_gamma   90.00
#
_symmetry.space_group_name_H-M   'P 1'
#
loop_
_entity.id
_entity.type
_entity.pdbx_description
1 polymer ?
#
loop_
_entity_poly.entity_id
_entity_poly.type
_entity_poly.pdbx_seq_one_letter_code
_entity_poly.pdbx_strand_id
1 'polypeptide(L)'
;MEPLKPLVFKRDGKPRLGKGFSLGELKAVGLNPKQALKLGIPIDTRRKTAHEENIEMLRKALEAKKEAGKSEQEKMNNKEKTRKGEKGKK
;
A
#
# COMPACT_ATOMS: atom_id res chain seq x y z
N MET A 1 12.34 -16.39 -1.06
CA MET A 1 12.22 -14.95 -0.75
C MET A 1 11.31 -14.80 0.45
N GLU A 2 11.79 -14.19 1.53
CA GLU A 2 10.92 -13.91 2.67
C GLU A 2 9.82 -12.91 2.27
N PRO A 3 8.56 -13.15 2.65
CA PRO A 3 7.48 -12.22 2.37
C PRO A 3 7.63 -10.99 3.26
N LEU A 4 7.45 -9.78 2.69
CA LEU A 4 7.35 -8.56 3.47
C LEU A 4 6.22 -8.69 4.50
N LYS A 5 6.54 -8.47 5.77
CA LYS A 5 5.58 -8.52 6.88
C LYS A 5 5.31 -7.10 7.37
N PRO A 6 4.05 -6.62 7.39
CA PRO A 6 3.73 -5.31 7.94
C PRO A 6 3.83 -5.30 9.45
N LEU A 7 4.08 -4.11 10.00
CA LEU A 7 3.98 -3.83 11.43
C LEU A 7 2.52 -3.54 11.77
N VAL A 8 2.03 -4.20 12.80
CA VAL A 8 0.68 -4.01 13.34
C VAL A 8 0.81 -3.72 14.82
N PHE A 9 0.10 -2.72 15.32
CA PHE A 9 0.16 -2.34 16.72
C PHE A 9 -0.96 -3.04 17.51
N LYS A 10 -0.62 -3.60 18.68
CA LYS A 10 -1.62 -4.05 19.67
C LYS A 10 -2.22 -2.84 20.40
N ARG A 11 -3.28 -3.08 21.16
CA ARG A 11 -3.89 -2.06 22.03
C ARG A 11 -2.88 -1.48 23.04
N ASP A 12 -1.89 -2.29 23.43
CA ASP A 12 -0.80 -1.90 24.33
C ASP A 12 0.34 -1.13 23.63
N GLY A 13 0.16 -0.75 22.36
CA GLY A 13 1.17 -0.03 21.56
C GLY A 13 2.36 -0.88 21.08
N LYS A 14 2.46 -2.15 21.52
CA LYS A 14 3.55 -3.04 21.09
C LYS A 14 3.40 -3.43 19.60
N PRO A 15 4.44 -3.20 18.76
CA PRO A 15 4.41 -3.65 17.39
C PRO A 15 4.50 -5.18 17.31
N ARG A 16 3.82 -5.76 16.34
CA ARG A 16 3.92 -7.18 15.96
C ARG A 16 3.97 -7.31 14.45
N LEU A 17 4.52 -8.42 13.98
CA LEU A 17 4.46 -8.77 12.57
C LEU A 17 3.05 -9.25 12.21
N GLY A 18 2.41 -8.53 11.29
CA GLY A 18 1.15 -8.91 10.69
C GLY A 18 1.33 -10.01 9.62
N LYS A 19 0.23 -10.69 9.28
CA LYS A 19 0.23 -11.72 8.23
C LYS A 19 0.34 -11.12 6.82
N GLY A 20 -0.22 -9.92 6.61
CA GLY A 20 -0.24 -9.24 5.32
C GLY A 20 -0.69 -7.79 5.42
N PHE A 21 -0.50 -7.04 4.33
CA PHE A 21 -0.84 -5.62 4.20
C PHE A 21 -2.34 -5.41 4.04
N SER A 22 -2.83 -4.28 4.53
CA SER A 22 -4.24 -3.93 4.39
C SER A 22 -4.56 -3.43 2.98
N LEU A 23 -5.85 -3.49 2.61
CA LEU A 23 -6.30 -2.91 1.34
C LEU A 23 -6.09 -1.39 1.27
N GLY A 24 -6.12 -0.70 2.41
CA GLY A 24 -5.87 0.74 2.47
C GLY A 24 -4.42 1.08 2.17
N GLU A 25 -3.49 0.31 2.73
CA GLU A 25 -2.04 0.50 2.51
C GLU A 25 -1.67 0.25 1.05
N LEU A 26 -2.22 -0.82 0.45
CA LEU A 26 -2.02 -1.13 -0.97
C LEU A 26 -2.55 -0.02 -1.89
N LYS A 27 -3.75 0.52 -1.58
CA LYS A 27 -4.32 1.64 -2.34
C LYS A 27 -3.46 2.90 -2.23
N ALA A 28 -2.90 3.18 -1.06
CA ALA A 28 -2.04 4.35 -0.84
C ALA A 28 -0.72 4.30 -1.65
N VAL A 29 -0.26 3.10 -2.01
CA VAL A 29 0.89 2.90 -2.93
C VAL A 29 0.46 2.62 -4.37
N GLY A 30 -0.82 2.72 -4.69
CA GLY A 30 -1.33 2.49 -6.05
C GLY A 30 -1.30 1.03 -6.51
N LEU A 31 -1.18 0.07 -5.59
CA LEU A 31 -1.19 -1.36 -5.91
C LEU A 31 -2.60 -1.93 -5.86
N ASN A 32 -2.97 -2.67 -6.91
CA ASN A 32 -4.15 -3.53 -6.85
C ASN A 32 -3.85 -4.81 -6.05
N PRO A 33 -4.82 -5.34 -5.29
CA PRO A 33 -4.63 -6.59 -4.53
C PRO A 33 -4.21 -7.77 -5.41
N LYS A 34 -4.78 -7.85 -6.62
CA LYS A 34 -4.40 -8.88 -7.60
C LYS A 34 -2.94 -8.74 -8.05
N GLN A 35 -2.44 -7.51 -8.23
CA GLN A 35 -1.06 -7.26 -8.62
C GLN A 35 -0.11 -7.53 -7.45
N ALA A 36 -0.48 -7.13 -6.24
CA ALA A 36 0.31 -7.39 -5.03
C ALA A 36 0.51 -8.88 -4.77
N LEU A 37 -0.52 -9.73 -4.98
CA LEU A 37 -0.38 -11.19 -4.89
C LEU A 37 0.60 -11.74 -5.93
N LYS A 38 0.57 -11.24 -7.17
CA LYS A 38 1.54 -11.62 -8.22
C LYS A 38 2.98 -11.21 -7.86
N LEU A 39 3.13 -10.09 -7.16
CA LEU A 39 4.41 -9.59 -6.67
C LEU A 39 4.91 -10.30 -5.40
N GLY A 40 4.14 -11.26 -4.86
CA GLY A 40 4.46 -11.98 -3.62
C GLY A 40 4.24 -11.15 -2.36
N ILE A 41 3.45 -10.08 -2.42
CA ILE A 41 3.09 -9.26 -1.27
C ILE A 41 1.86 -9.90 -0.59
N PRO A 42 1.97 -10.31 0.68
CA PRO A 42 0.84 -10.90 1.40
C PRO A 42 -0.21 -9.85 1.73
N ILE A 43 -1.49 -10.20 1.60
CA ILE A 43 -2.62 -9.28 1.80
C ILE A 43 -3.51 -9.79 2.92
N ASP A 44 -3.89 -8.90 3.82
CA ASP A 44 -4.90 -9.12 4.85
C ASP A 44 -6.15 -8.28 4.54
N THR A 45 -7.08 -8.88 3.78
CA THR A 45 -8.32 -8.23 3.34
C THR A 45 -9.28 -7.92 4.49
N ARG A 46 -9.10 -8.55 5.66
CA ARG A 46 -9.94 -8.35 6.84
C ARG A 46 -9.53 -7.10 7.62
N ARG A 47 -8.28 -6.63 7.48
CA ARG A 47 -7.78 -5.44 8.17
C ARG A 47 -8.24 -4.17 7.43
N LYS A 48 -8.92 -3.29 8.15
CA LYS A 48 -9.35 -1.97 7.65
C LYS A 48 -8.41 -0.84 8.06
N THR A 49 -7.53 -1.06 9.04
CA THR A 49 -6.55 -0.07 9.47
C THR A 49 -5.42 0.06 8.46
N ALA A 50 -4.93 1.28 8.29
CA ALA A 50 -3.75 1.59 7.52
C ALA A 50 -2.77 2.34 8.43
N HIS A 51 -1.50 1.97 8.35
CA HIS A 51 -0.42 2.64 9.07
C HIS A 51 0.57 3.22 8.07
N GLU A 52 1.01 4.45 8.32
CA GLU A 52 1.95 5.17 7.43
C GLU A 52 3.29 4.44 7.31
N GLU A 53 3.80 3.90 8.43
CA GLU A 53 5.03 3.09 8.45
C GLU A 53 4.98 1.90 7.46
N ASN A 54 3.82 1.24 7.33
CA ASN A 54 3.64 0.15 6.38
C ASN A 54 3.58 0.63 4.93
N ILE A 55 3.02 1.82 4.69
CA ILE A 55 2.96 2.44 3.37
C ILE A 55 4.38 2.79 2.91
N GLU A 56 5.19 3.38 3.80
CA GLU A 56 6.60 3.67 3.51
C GLU A 56 7.40 2.40 3.26
N MET A 57 7.18 1.35 4.05
CA MET A 57 7.82 0.05 3.84
C MET A 57 7.46 -0.54 2.47
N LEU A 58 6.19 -0.46 2.06
CA LEU A 58 5.75 -0.88 0.73
C LEU A 58 6.40 -0.04 -0.38
N ARG A 59 6.49 1.29 -0.21
CA ARG A 59 7.16 2.18 -1.18
C ARG A 59 8.62 1.78 -1.36
N LYS A 60 9.37 1.63 -0.27
CA LYS A 60 10.77 1.20 -0.29
C LYS A 60 10.95 -0.17 -0.94
N ALA A 61 10.07 -1.13 -0.63
CA ALA A 61 10.11 -2.46 -1.23
C ALA A 61 9.84 -2.44 -2.74
N LEU A 62 8.94 -1.56 -3.20
CA LEU A 62 8.66 -1.38 -4.62
C LEU A 62 9.79 -0.66 -5.35
N GLU A 63 10.41 0.32 -4.72
CA GLU A 63 11.55 1.06 -5.24
C GLU A 63 12.76 0.14 -5.42
N ALA A 64 13.10 -0.66 -4.39
CA ALA A 64 14.14 -1.68 -4.47
C ALA A 64 13.88 -2.71 -5.59
N LYS A 65 12.62 -3.09 -5.82
CA LYS A 65 12.25 -3.97 -6.95
C LYS A 65 12.36 -3.29 -8.31
N LYS A 66 12.14 -1.98 -8.39
CA LYS A 66 12.24 -1.20 -9.64
C LYS A 66 13.66 -0.87 -10.03
N GLU A 67 14.56 -0.72 -9.06
CA GLU A 67 16.00 -0.62 -9.36
C GLU A 67 16.51 -1.91 -10.01
N ALA A 68 15.95 -3.07 -9.66
CA ALA A 68 16.22 -4.34 -10.32
C ALA A 68 15.46 -4.53 -11.66
N GLY A 69 14.46 -3.71 -11.96
CA GLY A 69 13.61 -3.82 -13.16
C GLY A 69 12.96 -2.48 -13.52
N LYS A 70 13.63 -1.68 -14.34
CA LYS A 70 13.18 -0.34 -14.76
C LYS A 70 11.86 -0.41 -15.56
N SER A 71 10.70 -0.11 -14.93
CA SER A 71 9.51 0.52 -15.57
C SER A 71 8.27 0.45 -14.66
N GLU A 72 7.30 1.39 -14.82
CA GLU A 72 5.91 1.34 -14.29
C GLU A 72 5.55 1.94 -12.91
N GLN A 73 6.06 3.11 -12.52
CA GLN A 73 5.41 3.86 -11.41
C GLN A 73 4.97 5.30 -11.71
N GLU A 74 5.32 5.88 -12.86
CA GLU A 74 4.90 7.27 -13.14
C GLU A 74 3.47 7.40 -13.71
N LYS A 75 2.79 6.31 -14.10
CA LYS A 75 1.56 6.43 -14.90
C LYS A 75 0.24 6.58 -14.11
N MET A 76 0.22 6.44 -12.77
CA MET A 76 -1.04 6.51 -12.00
C MET A 76 -1.14 7.66 -11.00
N ASN A 77 -0.13 8.54 -10.89
CA ASN A 77 -0.21 9.75 -10.08
C ASN A 77 -1.16 10.84 -10.64
N ASN A 78 -1.86 10.60 -11.76
CA ASN A 78 -2.62 11.65 -12.45
C ASN A 78 -4.16 11.51 -12.44
N LYS A 79 -4.75 10.58 -11.67
CA LYS A 79 -6.23 10.37 -11.71
C LYS A 79 -7.02 10.96 -10.55
N GLU A 80 -6.40 11.50 -9.50
CA GLU A 80 -7.12 12.03 -8.33
C GLU A 80 -7.22 13.58 -8.27
N LYS A 81 -6.62 14.31 -9.23
CA LYS A 81 -6.73 15.78 -9.30
C LYS A 81 -7.99 16.32 -10.00
N THR A 82 -8.89 15.47 -10.52
CA THR A 82 -10.02 15.94 -11.36
C THR A 82 -11.43 15.79 -10.77
N ARG A 83 -11.61 15.49 -9.47
CA ARG A 83 -12.97 15.27 -8.89
C ARG A 83 -13.26 15.94 -7.54
N LYS A 84 -12.62 17.07 -7.22
CA LYS A 84 -13.09 17.98 -6.15
C LYS A 84 -13.18 19.43 -6.65
N GLY A 85 -13.91 19.60 -7.75
CA GLY A 85 -14.55 20.86 -8.13
C GLY A 85 -16.03 20.54 -8.32
N GLU A 86 -16.91 21.45 -7.92
CA GLU A 86 -18.38 21.35 -7.94
C GLU A 86 -19.03 20.43 -6.91
N LYS A 87 -19.39 21.00 -5.76
CA LYS A 87 -20.80 21.27 -5.42
C LYS A 87 -20.90 22.55 -4.59
N GLY A 88 -20.86 23.68 -5.28
CA GLY A 88 -21.39 24.95 -4.77
C GLY A 88 -22.84 25.11 -5.24
N LYS A 89 -23.65 25.74 -4.39
CA LYS A 89 -25.01 26.26 -4.62
C LYS A 89 -26.14 25.22 -4.72
N LYS A 90 -26.86 25.06 -3.61
CA LYS A 90 -28.31 25.22 -3.63
C LYS A 90 -28.73 25.98 -2.38
#